data_AF-A0ABD3KQK2-F1
#
_entry.id   AF-A0ABD3KQK2-F1
#
_cell.length_a   1.000
_cell.length_b   1.000
_cell.length_c   1.000
_cell.angle_alpha   90.00
_cell.angle_beta   90.00
_cell.angle_gamma   90.00
#
_symmetry.space_group_name_H-M   'P 1'
#
loop_
_entity.id
_entity.type
_entity.pdbx_description
1 polymer ?
#
loop_
_entity_poly.entity_id
_entity_poly.type
_entity_poly.pdbx_seq_one_letter_code
_entity_poly.pdbx_strand_id
1 'polypeptide(L)'
;MLGRRRLLLPWLLALALAAPASLARPAPFALRISCGAREDVHSPPTNTLWFKDFAYTGGIPNNATRPSFITPSLNTLRYFPLSEGPDNCYSIDGIPIGHYSVRTFFGLVKQPNFDNEPLFDVSVEGTQIGSLSSGWTDHDDQVFAEARVFIADNTASLCLHSTGHGDPAIVSIEILQVDDRAYYFGPDWGRGTILRTVKRLSCGNGKAKFDSDYSGDQWGGDRFWDSVTTFRSSYDQERSTKESITQASLSPNYYPEGLYQTALIGTSQQPDLEYTMDVDPNRNYSVWLHFAEIDTSVTGVGQRVFDILMNGDTVFQGVDIIKMSGDRYAALVLNTTVAVSGRTLTIRFLPKVGNISIINAIEVLEIVMAESKTPVDEVRALQTLKDGLMLPLRFGWNGDPCVPQQHPWRGIDCRFNSTSNNWVIDGLGLGNQGLRGSLLPNISGLHHLLSINLSGNSIQGPIPSSLGTIASLEILDFSYNFLNGSIPESLGQLTSLKKLNLNGNSLSGKVPAALGGRLLHGASFNFTDNAGLCGIPGLPTCGPHLSAGAKVGIAFGACVTLLFLVMCSVCWWKRRQNILRAQQIAAREAPYAKKRTHFSRDIQLARHHNHGHAHSATENGPSLLS
;
A
#
# COMPACT_ATOMS: atom_id res chain seq x y z
N MET A 1 5.61 45.70 72.37
CA MET A 1 4.60 45.33 71.37
C MET A 1 5.30 44.87 70.09
N LEU A 2 4.76 43.80 69.51
CA LEU A 2 5.08 43.08 68.25
C LEU A 2 6.16 43.69 67.33
N GLY A 3 7.12 42.95 66.75
CA GLY A 3 7.30 41.50 66.71
C GLY A 3 8.55 41.08 65.92
N ARG A 4 9.04 39.89 66.30
CA ARG A 4 9.85 38.89 65.57
C ARG A 4 11.24 39.27 65.02
N ARG A 5 12.25 39.07 65.88
CA ARG A 5 13.58 38.54 65.51
C ARG A 5 13.46 37.04 65.25
N ARG A 6 14.02 36.52 64.15
CA ARG A 6 14.29 35.08 63.96
C ARG A 6 15.79 34.85 64.02
N LEU A 7 16.16 33.88 64.85
CA LEU A 7 17.51 33.44 65.17
C LEU A 7 18.20 32.76 63.98
N LEU A 8 19.50 33.01 63.88
CA LEU A 8 20.51 32.19 63.22
C LEU A 8 20.78 30.92 64.05
N LEU A 9 20.89 29.75 63.40
CA LEU A 9 21.85 28.70 63.76
C LEU A 9 22.06 27.74 62.55
N PRO A 10 23.25 27.14 62.39
CA PRO A 10 23.79 26.65 61.11
C PRO A 10 23.54 25.16 60.87
N TRP A 11 23.57 24.74 59.60
CA TRP A 11 23.61 23.32 59.21
C TRP A 11 24.97 22.99 58.61
N LEU A 12 25.63 22.00 59.22
CA LEU A 12 26.83 21.32 58.73
C LEU A 12 26.50 20.35 57.59
N LEU A 13 27.45 20.25 56.65
CA LEU A 13 27.86 19.10 55.83
C LEU A 13 26.80 18.22 55.12
N ALA A 14 26.89 18.20 53.78
CA ALA A 14 27.37 17.04 53.03
C ALA A 14 27.60 17.43 51.55
N LEU A 15 28.87 17.63 51.18
CA LEU A 15 29.28 17.62 49.77
C LEU A 15 29.21 16.17 49.27
N ALA A 16 28.10 15.81 48.63
CA ALA A 16 28.05 14.61 47.81
C ALA A 16 28.72 14.93 46.47
N LEU A 17 29.99 14.52 46.32
CA LEU A 17 30.63 14.34 45.03
C LEU A 17 29.88 13.22 44.30
N ALA A 18 28.81 13.57 43.59
CA ALA A 18 28.22 12.68 42.59
C ALA A 18 29.20 12.61 41.43
N ALA A 19 29.90 11.48 41.31
CA ALA A 19 30.55 11.10 40.06
C ALA A 19 29.52 11.21 38.92
N PRO A 20 29.91 11.65 37.70
CA PRO A 20 28.98 11.68 36.59
C PRO A 20 28.54 10.24 36.35
N ALA A 21 27.25 9.97 36.56
CA ALA A 21 26.63 8.75 36.09
C ALA A 21 26.89 8.71 34.58
N SER A 22 27.72 7.76 34.15
CA SER A 22 27.82 7.35 32.76
C SER A 22 26.39 7.09 32.28
N LEU A 23 25.81 8.03 31.51
CA LEU A 23 24.54 7.81 30.82
C LEU A 23 24.79 6.67 29.83
N ALA A 24 24.44 5.45 30.23
CA ALA A 24 24.46 4.30 29.33
C ALA A 24 23.60 4.64 28.11
N ARG A 25 24.17 4.48 26.90
CA ARG A 25 23.46 4.69 25.64
C ARG A 25 22.19 3.82 25.67
N PRO A 26 21.01 4.37 25.33
CA PRO A 26 19.80 3.56 25.25
C PRO A 26 19.99 2.42 24.26
N ALA A 27 19.37 1.27 24.54
CA ALA A 27 19.37 0.14 23.63
C ALA A 27 18.74 0.56 22.28
N PRO A 28 19.24 0.02 21.15
CA PRO A 28 18.65 0.28 19.84
C PRO A 28 17.23 -0.27 19.77
N PHE A 29 16.39 0.33 18.92
CA PHE A 29 15.09 -0.25 18.60
C PHE A 29 15.29 -1.62 17.93
N ALA A 30 14.53 -2.61 18.37
CA ALA A 30 14.52 -3.93 17.77
C ALA A 30 13.10 -4.49 17.78
N LEU A 31 12.60 -4.87 16.60
CA LEU A 31 11.33 -5.56 16.43
C LEU A 31 11.59 -6.91 15.76
N ARG A 32 10.96 -7.96 16.29
CA ARG A 32 11.07 -9.33 15.79
C ARG A 32 9.69 -9.95 15.73
N ILE A 33 9.27 -10.43 14.58
CA ILE A 33 7.94 -11.00 14.34
C ILE A 33 8.11 -12.48 14.00
N SER A 34 7.41 -13.36 14.73
CA SER A 34 7.29 -14.78 14.40
C SER A 34 6.07 -14.98 13.51
N CYS A 35 6.30 -15.12 12.20
CA CYS A 35 5.21 -15.27 11.23
C CYS A 35 4.44 -16.58 11.48
N GLY A 36 3.13 -16.54 11.30
CA GLY A 36 2.21 -17.63 11.61
C GLY A 36 1.95 -17.89 13.11
N ALA A 37 2.69 -17.26 14.04
CA ALA A 37 2.47 -17.44 15.46
C ALA A 37 1.22 -16.70 15.95
N ARG A 38 0.47 -17.34 16.84
CA ARG A 38 -0.76 -16.76 17.44
C ARG A 38 -0.50 -15.95 18.70
N GLU A 39 0.61 -16.25 19.38
CA GLU A 39 1.05 -15.64 20.62
C GLU A 39 2.53 -15.34 20.52
N ASP A 40 3.01 -14.45 21.39
CA ASP A 40 4.42 -14.11 21.47
C ASP A 40 5.26 -15.33 21.85
N VAL A 41 6.44 -15.46 21.24
CA VAL A 41 7.33 -16.61 21.40
C VAL A 41 8.68 -16.14 21.91
N HIS A 42 9.29 -16.91 22.81
CA HIS A 42 10.67 -16.70 23.22
C HIS A 42 11.57 -17.80 22.68
N SER A 43 12.73 -17.41 22.16
CA SER A 43 13.71 -18.36 21.64
C SER A 43 14.94 -18.52 22.55
N PRO A 44 15.36 -19.75 22.87
CA PRO A 44 16.65 -20.00 23.55
C PRO A 44 17.84 -19.76 22.58
N PRO A 45 19.06 -19.50 23.10
CA PRO A 45 19.43 -19.44 24.52
C PRO A 45 19.26 -18.05 25.16
N THR A 46 19.17 -16.99 24.36
CA THR A 46 19.12 -15.58 24.79
C THR A 46 17.75 -15.15 25.32
N ASN A 47 16.74 -16.02 25.24
CA ASN A 47 15.35 -15.72 25.57
C ASN A 47 14.79 -14.53 24.77
N THR A 48 15.24 -14.37 23.52
CA THR A 48 14.80 -13.30 22.61
C THR A 48 13.28 -13.36 22.42
N LEU A 49 12.61 -12.22 22.62
CA LEU A 49 11.17 -12.07 22.37
C LEU A 49 10.90 -11.90 20.87
N TRP A 50 9.95 -12.70 20.37
CA TRP A 50 9.35 -12.59 19.05
C TRP A 50 7.87 -12.30 19.24
N PHE A 51 7.41 -11.18 18.70
CA PHE A 51 5.99 -10.86 18.71
C PHE A 51 5.23 -11.85 17.83
N LYS A 52 3.98 -12.13 18.21
CA LYS A 52 3.02 -12.84 17.37
C LYS A 52 2.89 -12.17 15.99
N ASP A 53 2.37 -12.89 15.03
CA ASP A 53 2.23 -12.39 13.67
C ASP A 53 1.17 -11.28 13.55
N PHE A 54 1.51 -10.14 12.93
CA PHE A 54 0.60 -9.00 12.71
C PHE A 54 1.00 -8.21 11.46
N ALA A 55 0.20 -7.19 11.10
CA ALA A 55 0.47 -6.25 10.01
C ALA A 55 0.51 -6.82 8.57
N TYR A 56 0.07 -8.08 8.37
CA TYR A 56 0.03 -8.72 7.04
C TYR A 56 -1.26 -8.42 6.26
N THR A 57 -1.19 -8.44 4.93
CA THR A 57 -2.35 -8.25 4.04
C THR A 57 -3.17 -9.51 3.78
N GLY A 58 -2.63 -10.70 4.08
CA GLY A 58 -3.26 -12.00 3.81
C GLY A 58 -2.47 -13.17 4.40
N GLY A 59 -2.59 -14.33 3.78
CA GLY A 59 -1.86 -15.56 4.05
C GLY A 59 -2.51 -16.47 5.08
N ILE A 60 -2.00 -17.69 5.13
CA ILE A 60 -2.47 -18.75 6.01
C ILE A 60 -1.32 -19.15 6.94
N PRO A 61 -1.52 -19.16 8.27
CA PRO A 61 -0.51 -19.63 9.21
C PRO A 61 -0.38 -21.15 9.11
N ASN A 62 0.86 -21.66 9.15
CA ASN A 62 1.14 -23.09 9.11
C ASN A 62 2.40 -23.44 9.90
N ASN A 63 2.67 -24.74 10.04
CA ASN A 63 3.92 -25.22 10.60
C ASN A 63 5.04 -25.09 9.57
N ALA A 64 6.18 -24.57 10.02
CA ALA A 64 7.39 -24.53 9.24
C ALA A 64 8.09 -25.91 9.25
N THR A 65 8.58 -26.34 8.10
CA THR A 65 9.74 -27.23 8.06
C THR A 65 10.97 -26.45 8.52
N ARG A 66 12.08 -27.13 8.83
CA ARG A 66 13.34 -26.45 9.09
C ARG A 66 14.16 -26.45 7.80
N PRO A 67 14.32 -25.31 7.11
CA PRO A 67 15.29 -25.21 6.03
C PRO A 67 16.68 -24.82 6.55
N SER A 68 16.77 -24.15 7.71
CA SER A 68 18.03 -23.54 8.17
C SER A 68 18.39 -23.87 9.62
N PHE A 69 19.69 -23.87 9.90
CA PHE A 69 20.29 -23.96 11.24
C PHE A 69 20.43 -22.59 11.93
N ILE A 70 20.08 -21.51 11.24
CA ILE A 70 20.29 -20.11 11.62
C ILE A 70 19.01 -19.57 12.30
N THR A 71 19.21 -18.94 13.45
CA THR A 71 18.27 -18.64 14.56
C THR A 71 16.86 -18.13 14.24
N PRO A 72 15.88 -18.31 15.15
CA PRO A 72 15.69 -19.41 16.11
C PRO A 72 14.80 -20.50 15.50
N SER A 73 14.65 -21.63 16.19
CA SER A 73 13.71 -22.67 15.78
C SER A 73 12.25 -22.23 15.98
N LEU A 74 11.80 -21.28 15.18
CA LEU A 74 10.41 -20.91 15.05
C LEU A 74 9.72 -22.03 14.27
N ASN A 75 8.67 -22.58 14.85
CA ASN A 75 7.98 -23.74 14.29
C ASN A 75 6.78 -23.35 13.43
N THR A 76 6.52 -22.05 13.30
CA THR A 76 5.42 -21.49 12.51
C THR A 76 5.96 -20.64 11.37
N LEU A 77 5.16 -20.55 10.32
CA LEU A 77 5.34 -19.63 9.21
C LEU A 77 3.98 -19.13 8.73
N ARG A 78 3.99 -18.10 7.91
CA ARG A 78 2.84 -17.71 7.09
C ARG A 78 3.18 -17.97 5.63
N TYR A 79 2.27 -18.60 4.89
CA TYR A 79 2.38 -18.76 3.45
C TYR A 79 1.23 -18.06 2.73
N PHE A 80 1.45 -17.68 1.48
CA PHE A 80 0.56 -16.83 0.70
C PHE A 80 0.13 -17.55 -0.59
N PRO A 81 -1.05 -18.17 -0.60
CA PRO A 81 -1.56 -18.81 -1.81
C PRO A 81 -1.80 -17.82 -2.93
N LEU A 82 -1.52 -18.22 -4.18
CA LEU A 82 -1.84 -17.42 -5.37
C LEU A 82 -3.32 -16.97 -5.45
N SER A 83 -4.24 -17.68 -4.80
CA SER A 83 -5.65 -17.28 -4.73
C SER A 83 -5.89 -15.95 -4.00
N GLU A 84 -4.94 -15.53 -3.15
CA GLU A 84 -4.98 -14.26 -2.43
C GLU A 84 -4.31 -13.11 -3.19
N GLY A 85 -3.76 -13.40 -4.38
CA GLY A 85 -3.05 -12.46 -5.23
C GLY A 85 -1.54 -12.70 -5.25
N PRO A 86 -0.84 -12.18 -6.27
CA PRO A 86 0.61 -12.35 -6.42
C PRO A 86 1.42 -11.59 -5.37
N ASP A 87 0.91 -10.47 -4.87
CA ASP A 87 1.63 -9.59 -3.94
C ASP A 87 1.05 -9.66 -2.53
N ASN A 88 1.91 -9.85 -1.53
CA ASN A 88 1.51 -9.95 -0.13
C ASN A 88 2.50 -9.20 0.75
N CYS A 89 1.99 -8.33 1.61
CA CYS A 89 2.83 -7.36 2.31
C CYS A 89 2.61 -7.34 3.81
N TYR A 90 3.64 -6.89 4.52
CA TYR A 90 3.61 -6.43 5.89
C TYR A 90 3.76 -4.91 5.91
N SER A 91 2.86 -4.21 6.60
CA SER A 91 2.91 -2.75 6.81
C SER A 91 2.97 -2.48 8.30
N ILE A 92 4.17 -2.28 8.82
CA ILE A 92 4.47 -2.26 10.25
C ILE A 92 4.64 -0.82 10.71
N ASP A 93 3.69 -0.32 11.49
CA ASP A 93 3.73 1.04 12.04
C ASP A 93 4.53 1.14 13.34
N GLY A 94 4.94 2.36 13.68
CA GLY A 94 5.59 2.68 14.95
C GLY A 94 7.10 2.45 14.96
N ILE A 95 7.72 2.35 13.78
CA ILE A 95 9.17 2.26 13.65
C ILE A 95 9.77 3.66 13.77
N PRO A 96 10.76 3.92 14.65
CA PRO A 96 11.41 5.22 14.69
C PRO A 96 12.12 5.56 13.37
N ILE A 97 12.36 6.85 13.13
CA ILE A 97 13.14 7.29 11.95
C ILE A 97 14.61 6.93 12.16
N GLY A 98 15.25 6.31 11.17
CA GLY A 98 16.66 5.96 11.22
C GLY A 98 17.06 4.85 10.24
N HIS A 99 18.29 4.37 10.37
CA HIS A 99 18.77 3.20 9.64
C HIS A 99 18.44 1.89 10.35
N TYR A 100 18.01 0.91 9.56
CA TYR A 100 17.62 -0.41 10.05
C TYR A 100 18.24 -1.50 9.19
N SER A 101 18.71 -2.56 9.83
CA SER A 101 18.89 -3.85 9.20
C SER A 101 17.53 -4.56 9.19
N VAL A 102 16.96 -4.75 8.01
CA VAL A 102 15.72 -5.49 7.81
C VAL A 102 16.07 -6.86 7.28
N ARG A 103 15.69 -7.90 8.02
CA ARG A 103 15.94 -9.30 7.67
C ARG A 103 14.64 -10.07 7.58
N THR A 104 14.51 -10.88 6.56
CA THR A 104 13.32 -11.69 6.30
C THR A 104 13.75 -13.13 6.10
N PHE A 105 13.24 -14.04 6.93
CA PHE A 105 13.58 -15.46 6.88
C PHE A 105 12.48 -16.26 6.19
N PHE A 106 12.88 -17.19 5.33
CA PHE A 106 12.00 -18.01 4.52
C PHE A 106 11.96 -19.44 5.02
N GLY A 107 10.90 -20.17 4.67
CA GLY A 107 10.83 -21.60 4.97
C GLY A 107 9.73 -22.33 4.22
N LEU A 108 9.77 -23.66 4.22
CA LEU A 108 8.77 -24.46 3.51
C LEU A 108 7.63 -24.88 4.45
N VAL A 109 6.43 -24.96 3.91
CA VAL A 109 5.26 -25.50 4.61
C VAL A 109 5.48 -26.98 4.92
N LYS A 110 5.24 -27.40 6.17
CA LYS A 110 5.40 -28.80 6.62
C LYS A 110 4.28 -29.70 6.10
N GLN A 111 4.35 -30.12 4.84
CA GLN A 111 3.42 -31.06 4.22
C GLN A 111 4.11 -32.06 3.26
N PRO A 112 3.66 -33.32 3.19
CA PRO A 112 4.31 -34.38 2.40
C PRO A 112 4.17 -34.26 0.87
N ASN A 113 3.35 -33.35 0.35
CA ASN A 113 3.01 -33.25 -1.08
C ASN A 113 3.29 -31.86 -1.69
N PHE A 114 3.98 -30.96 -0.97
CA PHE A 114 4.31 -29.62 -1.45
C PHE A 114 5.72 -29.65 -2.04
N ASP A 115 5.85 -30.26 -3.22
CA ASP A 115 7.13 -30.59 -3.87
C ASP A 115 7.82 -29.40 -4.56
N ASN A 116 7.31 -28.17 -4.43
CA ASN A 116 7.90 -27.03 -5.11
C ASN A 116 8.44 -26.02 -4.10
N GLU A 117 9.77 -25.95 -4.05
CA GLU A 117 10.50 -24.82 -3.51
C GLU A 117 9.93 -23.52 -4.09
N PRO A 118 9.33 -22.63 -3.26
CA PRO A 118 8.69 -21.45 -3.76
C PRO A 118 9.74 -20.44 -4.23
N LEU A 119 9.53 -19.90 -5.43
CA LEU A 119 10.35 -18.85 -6.02
C LEU A 119 9.57 -17.55 -6.00
N PHE A 120 10.10 -16.55 -5.34
CA PHE A 120 9.44 -15.25 -5.19
C PHE A 120 10.48 -14.15 -5.00
N ASP A 121 10.07 -12.94 -5.31
CA ASP A 121 10.87 -11.75 -5.07
C ASP A 121 10.46 -11.12 -3.74
N VAL A 122 11.41 -10.40 -3.14
CA VAL A 122 11.23 -9.71 -1.88
C VAL A 122 11.56 -8.25 -2.06
N SER A 123 10.67 -7.37 -1.62
CA SER A 123 10.90 -5.94 -1.60
C SER A 123 10.78 -5.37 -0.20
N VAL A 124 11.61 -4.37 0.08
CA VAL A 124 11.56 -3.57 1.31
C VAL A 124 11.45 -2.12 0.90
N GLU A 125 10.53 -1.37 1.52
CA GLU A 125 10.30 0.03 1.20
C GLU A 125 9.98 0.29 -0.28
N GLY A 126 9.25 -0.65 -0.90
CA GLY A 126 8.86 -0.58 -2.31
C GLY A 126 9.99 -0.89 -3.30
N THR A 127 11.18 -1.27 -2.82
CA THR A 127 12.33 -1.60 -3.69
C THR A 127 12.62 -3.09 -3.61
N GLN A 128 12.75 -3.76 -4.75
CA GLN A 128 13.12 -5.18 -4.77
C GLN A 128 14.56 -5.36 -4.27
N ILE A 129 14.71 -6.14 -3.19
CA ILE A 129 15.99 -6.43 -2.54
C ILE A 129 16.47 -7.86 -2.79
N GLY A 130 15.68 -8.74 -3.39
CA GLY A 130 16.12 -10.12 -3.61
C GLY A 130 15.13 -10.92 -4.42
N SER A 131 15.65 -12.00 -4.99
CA SER A 131 14.90 -13.00 -5.74
C SER A 131 15.40 -14.36 -5.30
N LEU A 132 14.49 -15.23 -4.87
CA LEU A 132 14.84 -16.58 -4.46
C LEU A 132 15.03 -17.44 -5.72
N SER A 133 16.25 -17.96 -5.90
CA SER A 133 16.58 -18.92 -6.95
C SER A 133 16.34 -20.35 -6.48
N SER A 134 16.19 -21.29 -7.41
CA SER A 134 16.07 -22.70 -7.03
C SER A 134 17.35 -23.20 -6.33
N GLY A 135 17.19 -24.05 -5.30
CA GLY A 135 18.23 -24.53 -4.41
C GLY A 135 18.50 -23.62 -3.20
N TRP A 136 17.66 -22.62 -2.94
CA TRP A 136 17.81 -21.71 -1.79
C TRP A 136 17.67 -22.45 -0.47
N THR A 137 16.95 -23.57 -0.43
CA THR A 137 16.79 -24.38 0.80
C THR A 137 18.04 -25.15 1.19
N ASP A 138 19.01 -25.30 0.28
CA ASP A 138 20.25 -26.07 0.52
C ASP A 138 21.37 -25.19 1.08
N HIS A 139 21.17 -23.87 1.14
CA HIS A 139 22.19 -22.89 1.49
C HIS A 139 21.70 -21.96 2.60
N ASP A 140 22.37 -22.03 3.75
CA ASP A 140 22.04 -21.29 4.96
C ASP A 140 22.05 -19.75 4.77
N ASP A 141 22.84 -19.24 3.83
CA ASP A 141 22.89 -17.81 3.47
C ASP A 141 21.84 -17.38 2.43
N GLN A 142 21.06 -18.31 1.90
CA GLN A 142 19.98 -18.06 0.92
C GLN A 142 18.58 -18.20 1.52
N VAL A 143 18.46 -18.73 2.74
CA VAL A 143 17.18 -18.88 3.48
C VAL A 143 16.68 -17.57 4.10
N PHE A 144 17.37 -16.45 3.89
CA PHE A 144 16.91 -15.13 4.29
C PHE A 144 17.38 -14.06 3.31
N ALA A 145 16.67 -12.93 3.29
CA ALA A 145 17.13 -11.71 2.63
C ALA A 145 17.44 -10.65 3.69
N GLU A 146 18.51 -9.88 3.51
CA GLU A 146 18.89 -8.81 4.43
C GLU A 146 19.27 -7.53 3.68
N ALA A 147 18.61 -6.42 4.02
CA ALA A 147 18.89 -5.12 3.46
C ALA A 147 18.99 -4.05 4.57
N ARG A 148 19.87 -3.08 4.38
CA ARG A 148 19.94 -1.90 5.23
C ARG A 148 19.19 -0.77 4.53
N VAL A 149 18.19 -0.26 5.22
CA VAL A 149 17.26 0.74 4.68
C VAL A 149 17.12 1.90 5.65
N PHE A 150 16.82 3.08 5.11
CA PHE A 150 16.43 4.24 5.91
C PHE A 150 14.90 4.34 5.95
N ILE A 151 14.31 4.27 7.14
CA ILE A 151 12.85 4.39 7.33
C ILE A 151 12.54 5.84 7.72
N ALA A 152 11.66 6.50 6.94
CA ALA A 152 11.44 7.95 7.02
C ALA A 152 10.03 8.35 7.51
N ASP A 153 9.04 7.47 7.40
CA ASP A 153 7.61 7.74 7.56
C ASP A 153 6.97 6.97 8.73
N ASN A 154 7.79 6.46 9.65
CA ASN A 154 7.42 5.62 10.79
C ASN A 154 6.74 4.29 10.47
N THR A 155 6.75 3.88 9.20
CA THR A 155 6.16 2.62 8.75
C THR A 155 7.19 1.83 7.94
N ALA A 156 7.43 0.57 8.30
CA ALA A 156 8.21 -0.33 7.48
C ALA A 156 7.29 -1.16 6.59
N SER A 157 7.58 -1.19 5.30
CA SER A 157 6.90 -2.03 4.31
C SER A 157 7.83 -3.13 3.80
N LEU A 158 7.32 -4.36 3.81
CA LEU A 158 7.97 -5.55 3.28
C LEU A 158 6.94 -6.30 2.43
N CYS A 159 7.28 -6.66 1.20
CA CYS A 159 6.38 -7.43 0.33
C CYS A 159 7.08 -8.66 -0.25
N LEU A 160 6.29 -9.71 -0.43
CA LEU A 160 6.63 -10.93 -1.15
C LEU A 160 5.83 -10.95 -2.46
N HIS A 161 6.54 -11.10 -3.57
CA HIS A 161 5.97 -11.07 -4.92
C HIS A 161 6.12 -12.45 -5.56
N SER A 162 5.00 -13.14 -5.76
CA SER A 162 5.01 -14.49 -6.34
C SER A 162 5.43 -14.46 -7.80
N THR A 163 6.34 -15.37 -8.18
CA THR A 163 6.66 -15.63 -9.60
C THR A 163 5.68 -16.62 -10.25
N GLY A 164 4.72 -17.15 -9.48
CA GLY A 164 3.84 -18.25 -9.89
C GLY A 164 4.40 -19.65 -9.63
N HIS A 165 5.67 -19.78 -9.22
CA HIS A 165 6.28 -21.04 -8.82
C HIS A 165 6.18 -21.24 -7.31
N GLY A 166 5.11 -21.89 -6.85
CA GLY A 166 4.85 -22.16 -5.43
C GLY A 166 4.31 -20.94 -4.68
N ASP A 167 3.93 -21.16 -3.42
CA ASP A 167 3.36 -20.13 -2.56
C ASP A 167 4.48 -19.48 -1.72
N PRO A 168 4.68 -18.16 -1.80
CA PRO A 168 5.64 -17.47 -0.93
C PRO A 168 5.39 -17.78 0.54
N ALA A 169 6.46 -17.99 1.30
CA ALA A 169 6.37 -18.35 2.71
C ALA A 169 7.47 -17.70 3.54
N ILE A 170 7.06 -17.18 4.70
CA ILE A 170 7.88 -16.37 5.59
C ILE A 170 7.79 -16.91 7.01
N VAL A 171 8.94 -17.13 7.63
CA VAL A 171 9.10 -17.65 8.99
C VAL A 171 9.17 -16.50 9.99
N SER A 172 9.93 -15.45 9.67
CA SER A 172 10.09 -14.31 10.57
C SER A 172 10.60 -13.05 9.89
N ILE A 173 10.41 -11.94 10.59
CA ILE A 173 10.90 -10.60 10.20
C ILE A 173 11.69 -10.04 11.38
N GLU A 174 12.85 -9.48 11.11
CA GLU A 174 13.62 -8.66 12.06
C GLU A 174 13.80 -7.25 11.50
N ILE A 175 13.56 -6.24 12.34
CA ILE A 175 13.83 -4.83 12.06
C ILE A 175 14.70 -4.32 13.20
N LEU A 176 16.01 -4.23 12.94
CA LEU A 176 17.03 -3.94 13.95
C LEU A 176 17.67 -2.60 13.65
N GLN A 177 17.56 -1.64 14.57
CA GLN A 177 18.16 -0.33 14.39
C GLN A 177 19.68 -0.44 14.43
N VAL A 178 20.32 0.23 13.48
CA VAL A 178 21.78 0.34 13.41
C VAL A 178 22.19 1.81 13.55
N ASP A 179 23.44 2.06 13.92
CA ASP A 179 23.96 3.43 13.96
C ASP A 179 23.90 4.05 12.55
N ASP A 180 23.43 5.30 12.43
CA ASP A 180 23.29 5.96 11.13
C ASP A 180 24.64 6.11 10.38
N ARG A 181 25.75 6.02 11.10
CA ARG A 181 27.10 6.10 10.54
C ARG A 181 27.75 4.72 10.37
N ALA A 182 27.04 3.63 10.65
CA ALA A 182 27.60 2.28 10.60
C ALA A 182 28.15 1.99 9.21
N TYR A 183 27.38 2.31 8.18
CA TYR A 183 27.78 2.15 6.78
C TYR A 183 27.80 3.49 6.06
N TYR A 184 28.58 3.54 4.99
CA TYR A 184 28.55 4.66 4.06
C TYR A 184 27.45 4.42 3.03
N PHE A 185 26.35 5.16 3.14
CA PHE A 185 25.20 5.07 2.23
C PHE A 185 25.26 6.09 1.06
N GLY A 186 26.39 6.76 0.86
CA GLY A 186 26.52 7.82 -0.15
C GLY A 186 26.18 9.23 0.38
N PRO A 187 26.03 10.23 -0.51
CA PRO A 187 25.61 11.58 -0.14
C PRO A 187 24.17 11.58 0.43
N ASP A 188 23.79 12.66 1.14
CA ASP A 188 22.44 12.85 1.72
C ASP A 188 21.99 11.79 2.76
N TRP A 189 22.93 11.28 3.57
CA TRP A 189 22.63 10.35 4.67
C TRP A 189 21.94 9.05 4.21
N GLY A 190 22.14 8.62 2.97
CA GLY A 190 21.56 7.37 2.46
C GLY A 190 20.07 7.43 2.16
N ARG A 191 19.44 8.61 2.20
CA ARG A 191 18.05 8.77 1.75
C ARG A 191 17.97 8.45 0.27
N GLY A 192 17.40 7.29 -0.05
CA GLY A 192 17.33 6.79 -1.43
C GLY A 192 18.37 5.74 -1.78
N THR A 193 19.11 5.21 -0.80
CA THR A 193 20.07 4.11 -1.00
C THR A 193 19.79 2.97 -0.04
N ILE A 194 19.77 1.76 -0.58
CA ILE A 194 19.63 0.50 0.14
C ILE A 194 20.93 -0.29 -0.03
N LEU A 195 21.47 -0.81 1.08
CA LEU A 195 22.60 -1.73 1.03
C LEU A 195 22.08 -3.15 1.20
N ARG A 196 21.97 -3.88 0.09
CA ARG A 196 21.60 -5.29 0.07
C ARG A 196 22.81 -6.13 0.45
N THR A 197 22.65 -7.04 1.40
CA THR A 197 23.71 -8.00 1.75
C THR A 197 23.81 -9.07 0.66
N VAL A 198 25.00 -9.23 0.08
CA VAL A 198 25.26 -10.28 -0.91
C VAL A 198 26.06 -11.41 -0.27
N LYS A 199 27.11 -11.08 0.49
CA LYS A 199 27.91 -12.08 1.21
C LYS A 199 28.54 -11.49 2.46
N ARG A 200 28.62 -12.28 3.53
CA ARG A 200 29.46 -12.03 4.70
C ARG A 200 30.21 -13.29 5.08
N LEU A 201 31.52 -13.18 5.22
CA LEU A 201 32.41 -14.29 5.50
C LEU A 201 33.24 -14.02 6.75
N SER A 202 33.19 -14.92 7.73
CA SER A 202 34.17 -15.04 8.80
C SER A 202 35.25 -16.03 8.38
N CYS A 203 36.48 -15.55 8.26
CA CYS A 203 37.63 -16.32 7.77
C CYS A 203 38.32 -17.06 8.92
N GLY A 204 38.59 -18.35 8.73
CA GLY A 204 39.31 -19.17 9.71
C GLY A 204 38.44 -19.65 10.87
N ASN A 205 37.12 -19.54 10.74
CA ASN A 205 36.16 -20.12 11.66
C ASN A 205 35.54 -21.37 11.02
N GLY A 206 35.12 -22.35 11.83
CA GLY A 206 34.58 -23.63 11.36
C GLY A 206 33.05 -23.72 11.32
N LYS A 207 32.33 -22.69 11.77
CA LYS A 207 30.86 -22.66 11.82
C LYS A 207 30.33 -21.24 11.65
N ALA A 208 29.25 -21.08 10.89
CA ALA A 208 28.58 -19.80 10.72
C ALA A 208 27.95 -19.33 12.04
N LYS A 209 27.89 -18.02 12.22
CA LYS A 209 27.55 -17.38 13.52
C LYS A 209 26.89 -16.03 13.31
N PHE A 210 26.08 -15.64 14.28
CA PHE A 210 25.63 -14.26 14.43
C PHE A 210 26.61 -13.43 15.26
N ASP A 211 26.55 -12.11 15.14
CA ASP A 211 27.31 -11.20 16.00
C ASP A 211 27.07 -11.50 17.48
N SER A 212 25.84 -11.84 17.87
CA SER A 212 25.51 -12.25 19.24
C SER A 212 26.33 -13.47 19.74
N ASP A 213 26.66 -14.43 18.86
CA ASP A 213 27.55 -15.56 19.20
C ASP A 213 29.01 -15.11 19.42
N TYR A 214 29.39 -13.97 18.85
CA TYR A 214 30.67 -13.30 19.08
C TYR A 214 30.61 -12.26 20.20
N SER A 215 29.53 -12.22 20.99
CA SER A 215 29.28 -11.21 22.03
C SER A 215 29.23 -9.77 21.48
N GLY A 216 28.66 -9.59 20.29
CA GLY A 216 28.53 -8.30 19.63
C GLY A 216 27.54 -7.33 20.30
N ASP A 217 27.75 -6.04 20.05
CA ASP A 217 26.88 -4.97 20.53
C ASP A 217 25.54 -4.96 19.75
N GLN A 218 24.46 -4.62 20.46
CA GLN A 218 23.12 -4.56 19.88
C GLN A 218 23.01 -3.54 18.73
N TRP A 219 23.79 -2.45 18.77
CA TRP A 219 23.83 -1.43 17.73
C TRP A 219 24.47 -1.92 16.42
N GLY A 220 25.11 -3.10 16.41
CA GLY A 220 25.67 -3.75 15.22
C GLY A 220 24.64 -4.42 14.30
N GLY A 221 23.37 -4.51 14.73
CA GLY A 221 22.30 -5.10 13.92
C GLY A 221 22.35 -6.62 13.79
N ASP A 222 23.01 -7.30 14.73
CA ASP A 222 23.14 -8.76 14.85
C ASP A 222 23.42 -9.46 13.51
N ARG A 223 24.54 -9.13 12.86
CA ARG A 223 24.87 -9.62 11.51
C ARG A 223 25.11 -11.12 11.51
N PHE A 224 24.68 -11.77 10.43
CA PHE A 224 25.06 -13.15 10.14
C PHE A 224 26.38 -13.21 9.37
N TRP A 225 27.29 -14.07 9.79
CA TRP A 225 28.57 -14.36 9.14
C TRP A 225 28.65 -15.83 8.75
N ASP A 226 28.72 -16.07 7.44
CA ASP A 226 29.00 -17.40 6.90
C ASP A 226 30.46 -17.78 7.16
N SER A 227 30.76 -19.06 7.30
CA SER A 227 32.07 -19.54 7.72
C SER A 227 32.88 -20.00 6.52
N VAL A 228 34.14 -19.57 6.44
CA VAL A 228 35.04 -20.01 5.38
C VAL A 228 36.39 -20.46 5.95
N THR A 229 36.78 -21.68 5.60
CA THR A 229 38.03 -22.31 6.02
C THR A 229 39.08 -22.32 4.91
N THR A 230 38.68 -22.02 3.67
CA THR A 230 39.57 -21.82 2.52
C THR A 230 38.84 -21.07 1.40
N PHE A 231 39.55 -20.20 0.67
CA PHE A 231 39.05 -19.59 -0.57
C PHE A 231 39.35 -20.43 -1.81
N ARG A 232 40.51 -21.12 -1.84
CA ARG A 232 40.96 -21.92 -3.01
C ARG A 232 41.74 -23.14 -2.59
N SER A 233 41.26 -24.33 -2.99
CA SER A 233 41.94 -25.61 -2.68
C SER A 233 42.26 -25.76 -1.18
N SER A 234 42.76 -26.90 -0.74
CA SER A 234 43.06 -27.17 0.66
C SER A 234 44.38 -26.53 1.16
N TYR A 235 44.84 -25.42 0.56
CA TYR A 235 46.13 -24.81 0.87
C TYR A 235 46.04 -23.69 1.91
N ASP A 236 44.96 -22.90 1.93
CA ASP A 236 44.78 -21.83 2.91
C ASP A 236 44.83 -22.39 4.33
N GLN A 237 45.43 -21.65 5.26
CA GLN A 237 45.54 -22.06 6.66
C GLN A 237 44.73 -21.16 7.57
N GLU A 238 44.03 -21.77 8.51
CA GLU A 238 43.33 -21.07 9.58
C GLU A 238 44.31 -20.58 10.64
N ARG A 239 44.07 -19.38 11.16
CA ARG A 239 44.74 -18.83 12.34
C ARG A 239 43.71 -18.39 13.34
N SER A 240 44.00 -18.63 14.61
CA SER A 240 43.17 -18.16 15.71
C SER A 240 44.04 -17.66 16.86
N THR A 241 43.48 -16.76 17.66
CA THR A 241 44.12 -16.23 18.87
C THR A 241 43.13 -16.19 20.02
N LYS A 242 43.66 -16.19 21.26
CA LYS A 242 42.90 -15.90 22.49
C LYS A 242 43.18 -14.50 23.03
N GLU A 243 44.09 -13.78 22.39
CA GLU A 243 44.40 -12.40 22.75
C GLU A 243 43.19 -11.50 22.47
N SER A 244 43.08 -10.43 23.25
CA SER A 244 42.01 -9.46 23.05
C SER A 244 42.31 -8.56 21.85
N ILE A 245 41.30 -8.30 21.02
CA ILE A 245 41.41 -7.42 19.86
C ILE A 245 40.90 -6.03 20.22
N THR A 246 41.82 -5.09 20.34
CA THR A 246 41.52 -3.67 20.56
C THR A 246 40.88 -3.04 19.31
N GLN A 247 40.22 -1.90 19.47
CA GLN A 247 39.48 -1.20 18.40
C GLN A 247 38.28 -1.97 17.79
N ALA A 248 38.01 -3.20 18.24
CA ALA A 248 36.76 -3.90 17.94
C ALA A 248 35.61 -3.41 18.84
N SER A 249 34.38 -3.73 18.44
CA SER A 249 33.14 -3.36 19.16
C SER A 249 32.97 -1.85 19.38
N LEU A 250 33.59 -1.01 18.55
CA LEU A 250 33.50 0.44 18.61
C LEU A 250 32.46 0.99 17.63
N SER A 251 31.86 2.13 18.00
CA SER A 251 31.02 2.94 17.13
C SER A 251 31.79 3.35 15.86
N PRO A 252 31.14 3.46 14.70
CA PRO A 252 29.69 3.34 14.49
C PRO A 252 29.19 1.95 14.08
N ASN A 253 30.05 1.03 13.65
CA ASN A 253 29.61 -0.23 13.06
C ASN A 253 29.67 -1.43 14.04
N TYR A 254 30.30 -1.27 15.21
CA TYR A 254 30.26 -2.23 16.32
C TYR A 254 30.51 -3.70 15.92
N TYR A 255 31.52 -3.95 15.08
CA TYR A 255 31.92 -5.31 14.71
C TYR A 255 32.48 -6.06 15.93
N PRO A 256 31.99 -7.28 16.23
CA PRO A 256 32.39 -7.97 17.46
C PRO A 256 33.86 -8.37 17.45
N GLU A 257 34.51 -8.30 18.61
CA GLU A 257 35.90 -8.72 18.82
C GLU A 257 36.16 -10.16 18.34
N GLY A 258 35.25 -11.09 18.64
CA GLY A 258 35.39 -12.50 18.26
C GLY A 258 35.49 -12.75 16.75
N LEU A 259 35.03 -11.82 15.91
CA LEU A 259 35.18 -11.88 14.45
C LEU A 259 36.65 -11.75 14.03
N TYR A 260 37.43 -10.95 14.76
CA TYR A 260 38.84 -10.67 14.47
C TYR A 260 39.80 -11.68 15.13
N GLN A 261 39.30 -12.58 15.97
CA GLN A 261 40.11 -13.61 16.63
C GLN A 261 40.41 -14.81 15.72
N THR A 262 39.83 -14.86 14.52
CA THR A 262 40.14 -15.85 13.49
C THR A 262 40.55 -15.17 12.19
N ALA A 263 41.35 -15.86 11.38
CA ALA A 263 41.76 -15.40 10.07
C ALA A 263 42.12 -16.57 9.13
N LEU A 264 42.11 -16.31 7.83
CA LEU A 264 42.78 -17.12 6.82
C LEU A 264 44.10 -16.48 6.43
N ILE A 265 45.12 -17.31 6.26
CA ILE A 265 46.44 -16.92 5.74
C ILE A 265 46.81 -17.76 4.52
N GLY A 266 47.62 -17.17 3.63
CA GLY A 266 48.26 -17.91 2.54
C GLY A 266 49.34 -18.88 3.06
N THR A 267 49.98 -19.59 2.13
CA THR A 267 51.10 -20.51 2.41
C THR A 267 52.34 -20.17 1.60
N SER A 268 53.46 -20.82 1.90
CA SER A 268 54.68 -20.66 1.10
C SER A 268 54.52 -21.13 -0.36
N GLN A 269 53.57 -22.02 -0.65
CA GLN A 269 53.27 -22.50 -2.01
C GLN A 269 52.31 -21.55 -2.74
N GLN A 270 51.34 -21.00 -2.01
CA GLN A 270 50.36 -20.05 -2.51
C GLN A 270 50.26 -18.87 -1.53
N PRO A 271 51.13 -17.87 -1.70
CA PRO A 271 51.29 -16.80 -0.72
C PRO A 271 50.14 -15.78 -0.75
N ASP A 272 49.47 -15.66 -1.88
CA ASP A 272 48.31 -14.83 -2.08
C ASP A 272 46.99 -15.54 -1.74
N LEU A 273 46.06 -14.78 -1.19
CA LEU A 273 44.67 -15.20 -1.01
C LEU A 273 43.84 -14.62 -2.16
N GLU A 274 42.93 -15.40 -2.73
CA GLU A 274 42.07 -14.92 -3.80
C GLU A 274 40.66 -15.49 -3.66
N TYR A 275 39.70 -14.64 -3.34
CA TYR A 275 38.30 -14.98 -3.21
C TYR A 275 37.54 -14.54 -4.46
N THR A 276 36.69 -15.42 -5.00
CA THR A 276 35.83 -15.11 -6.14
C THR A 276 34.39 -15.48 -5.82
N MET A 277 33.45 -14.61 -6.17
CA MET A 277 32.02 -14.84 -6.05
C MET A 277 31.27 -14.37 -7.29
N ASP A 278 30.12 -14.98 -7.54
CA ASP A 278 29.19 -14.53 -8.57
C ASP A 278 28.41 -13.29 -8.09
N VAL A 279 28.17 -12.35 -9.01
CA VAL A 279 27.46 -11.10 -8.77
C VAL A 279 26.62 -10.71 -9.99
N ASP A 280 25.63 -9.85 -9.77
CA ASP A 280 24.81 -9.28 -10.84
C ASP A 280 25.62 -8.27 -11.67
N PRO A 281 25.56 -8.32 -13.01
CA PRO A 281 26.32 -7.42 -13.86
C PRO A 281 25.76 -6.00 -13.87
N ASN A 282 26.63 -5.03 -14.13
CA ASN A 282 26.33 -3.60 -14.19
C ASN A 282 25.78 -3.03 -12.87
N ARG A 283 26.30 -3.53 -11.75
CA ARG A 283 25.94 -3.11 -10.40
C ARG A 283 27.15 -2.53 -9.66
N ASN A 284 26.87 -1.79 -8.60
CA ASN A 284 27.88 -1.24 -7.69
C ASN A 284 27.86 -2.02 -6.38
N TYR A 285 29.05 -2.42 -5.93
CA TYR A 285 29.23 -3.18 -4.70
C TYR A 285 30.10 -2.41 -3.72
N SER A 286 29.65 -2.28 -2.48
CA SER A 286 30.47 -1.83 -1.36
C SER A 286 31.15 -3.05 -0.73
N VAL A 287 32.48 -3.08 -0.79
CA VAL A 287 33.30 -4.17 -0.25
C VAL A 287 33.99 -3.70 1.02
N TRP A 288 33.86 -4.47 2.09
CA TRP A 288 34.42 -4.21 3.42
C TRP A 288 35.32 -5.38 3.80
N LEU A 289 36.57 -5.06 4.16
CA LEU A 289 37.63 -6.01 4.45
C LEU A 289 38.10 -5.80 5.88
N HIS A 290 38.05 -6.87 6.67
CA HIS A 290 38.30 -6.85 8.10
C HIS A 290 39.64 -7.52 8.41
N PHE A 291 40.48 -6.82 9.15
CA PHE A 291 41.83 -7.26 9.49
C PHE A 291 42.12 -7.11 10.99
N ALA A 292 42.90 -8.03 11.52
CA ALA A 292 43.69 -7.91 12.74
C ALA A 292 44.91 -8.83 12.59
N GLU A 293 46.10 -8.37 12.95
CA GLU A 293 47.31 -9.18 12.81
C GLU A 293 47.44 -10.16 13.97
N ILE A 294 46.85 -11.34 13.81
CA ILE A 294 46.82 -12.37 14.85
C ILE A 294 47.96 -13.39 14.72
N ASP A 295 48.74 -13.37 13.63
CA ASP A 295 49.81 -14.33 13.38
C ASP A 295 51.03 -14.04 14.27
N THR A 296 51.51 -15.04 15.00
CA THR A 296 52.64 -14.93 15.94
C THR A 296 53.98 -14.77 15.26
N SER A 297 54.08 -15.07 13.96
CA SER A 297 55.29 -14.84 13.18
C SER A 297 55.52 -13.36 12.84
N VAL A 298 54.48 -12.52 12.90
CA VAL A 298 54.56 -11.09 12.60
C VAL A 298 54.53 -10.31 13.91
N THR A 299 55.62 -9.61 14.20
CA THR A 299 55.86 -8.96 15.50
C THR A 299 55.91 -7.45 15.43
N GLY A 300 55.95 -6.86 14.23
CA GLY A 300 56.03 -5.40 14.09
C GLY A 300 55.79 -4.90 12.68
N VAL A 301 55.73 -3.57 12.59
CA VAL A 301 55.51 -2.79 11.36
C VAL A 301 56.51 -3.18 10.26
N GLY A 302 56.02 -3.28 9.02
CA GLY A 302 56.80 -3.56 7.83
C GLY A 302 57.13 -5.04 7.61
N GLN A 303 56.73 -5.94 8.52
CA GLN A 303 56.99 -7.38 8.37
C GLN A 303 55.98 -8.09 7.46
N ARG A 304 54.74 -7.59 7.38
CA ARG A 304 53.71 -8.05 6.44
C ARG A 304 53.10 -6.83 5.73
N VAL A 305 53.29 -6.78 4.41
CA VAL A 305 52.77 -5.75 3.52
C VAL A 305 52.23 -6.42 2.26
N PHE A 306 50.99 -6.13 1.89
CA PHE A 306 50.37 -6.67 0.68
C PHE A 306 49.50 -5.63 -0.02
N ASP A 307 49.31 -5.79 -1.33
CA ASP A 307 48.35 -5.03 -2.11
C ASP A 307 47.02 -5.79 -2.15
N ILE A 308 45.92 -5.06 -2.27
CA ILE A 308 44.58 -5.63 -2.43
C ILE A 308 44.06 -5.23 -3.81
N LEU A 309 43.78 -6.22 -4.63
CA LEU A 309 43.27 -6.05 -5.99
C LEU A 309 41.81 -6.50 -6.03
N MET A 310 40.98 -5.78 -6.78
CA MET A 310 39.59 -6.17 -7.07
C MET A 310 39.41 -6.18 -8.58
N ASN A 311 39.02 -7.33 -9.13
CA ASN A 311 38.92 -7.57 -10.58
C ASN A 311 40.20 -7.19 -11.37
N GLY A 312 41.37 -7.30 -10.74
CA GLY A 312 42.68 -6.99 -11.35
C GLY A 312 43.18 -5.57 -11.09
N ASP A 313 42.33 -4.65 -10.66
CA ASP A 313 42.73 -3.28 -10.32
C ASP A 313 43.22 -3.20 -8.87
N THR A 314 44.36 -2.56 -8.63
CA THR A 314 44.86 -2.33 -7.27
C THR A 314 44.04 -1.26 -6.58
N VAL A 315 43.27 -1.64 -5.56
CA VAL A 315 42.37 -0.74 -4.81
C VAL A 315 43.03 -0.23 -3.53
N PHE A 316 43.79 -1.08 -2.85
CA PHE A 316 44.61 -0.69 -1.71
C PHE A 316 46.06 -1.12 -1.94
N GLN A 317 46.99 -0.18 -1.79
CA GLN A 317 48.40 -0.42 -2.02
C GLN A 317 49.18 -0.38 -0.71
N GLY A 318 50.09 -1.33 -0.51
CA GLY A 318 51.01 -1.34 0.63
C GLY A 318 50.32 -1.46 1.99
N VAL A 319 49.29 -2.30 2.09
CA VAL A 319 48.54 -2.52 3.32
C VAL A 319 49.44 -3.20 4.36
N ASP A 320 49.70 -2.50 5.46
CA ASP A 320 50.40 -2.97 6.65
C ASP A 320 49.46 -2.84 7.83
N ILE A 321 48.93 -3.97 8.30
CA ILE A 321 47.86 -3.99 9.31
C ILE A 321 48.34 -3.31 10.60
N ILE A 322 49.50 -3.70 11.14
CA ILE A 322 50.05 -3.17 12.40
C ILE A 322 50.26 -1.66 12.30
N LYS A 323 50.78 -1.18 11.16
CA LYS A 323 50.98 0.26 10.94
C LYS A 323 49.67 1.04 10.90
N MET A 324 48.64 0.47 10.27
CA MET A 324 47.36 1.14 10.02
C MET A 324 46.41 1.07 11.22
N SER A 325 46.36 -0.05 11.95
CA SER A 325 45.58 -0.22 13.18
C SER A 325 46.27 0.40 14.40
N GLY A 326 47.61 0.48 14.36
CA GLY A 326 48.46 1.00 15.44
C GLY A 326 49.01 -0.06 16.39
N ASP A 327 48.50 -1.30 16.33
CA ASP A 327 48.99 -2.44 17.12
C ASP A 327 48.66 -3.79 16.45
N ARG A 328 49.32 -4.86 16.90
CA ARG A 328 49.17 -6.21 16.36
C ARG A 328 47.76 -6.78 16.56
N TYR A 329 47.24 -6.71 17.77
CA TYR A 329 45.88 -7.16 18.09
C TYR A 329 44.91 -5.98 18.09
N ALA A 330 44.85 -5.27 16.97
CA ALA A 330 43.93 -4.16 16.76
C ALA A 330 43.15 -4.33 15.45
N ALA A 331 41.84 -4.16 15.53
CA ALA A 331 40.94 -4.28 14.40
C ALA A 331 41.12 -3.13 13.40
N LEU A 332 41.15 -3.46 12.11
CA LEU A 332 41.22 -2.54 10.99
C LEU A 332 40.14 -2.92 9.99
N VAL A 333 39.42 -1.91 9.49
CA VAL A 333 38.40 -2.09 8.44
C VAL A 333 38.76 -1.20 7.26
N LEU A 334 38.91 -1.81 6.09
CA LEU A 334 39.09 -1.11 4.83
C LEU A 334 37.83 -1.29 4.00
N ASN A 335 37.31 -0.21 3.41
CA ASN A 335 36.14 -0.30 2.55
C ASN A 335 36.31 0.52 1.26
N THR A 336 35.62 0.08 0.22
CA THR A 336 35.62 0.72 -1.09
C THR A 336 34.35 0.38 -1.87
N THR A 337 34.09 1.10 -2.95
CA THR A 337 33.01 0.80 -3.88
C THR A 337 33.59 0.35 -5.22
N VAL A 338 33.11 -0.77 -5.73
CA VAL A 338 33.52 -1.37 -6.99
C VAL A 338 32.33 -1.45 -7.93
N ALA A 339 32.47 -0.86 -9.11
CA ALA A 339 31.52 -1.09 -10.21
C ALA A 339 31.91 -2.38 -10.93
N VAL A 340 30.97 -3.33 -11.03
CA VAL A 340 31.20 -4.62 -11.69
C VAL A 340 30.36 -4.72 -12.94
N SER A 341 31.01 -4.75 -14.11
CA SER A 341 30.35 -4.94 -15.42
C SER A 341 30.15 -6.42 -15.77
N GLY A 342 31.01 -7.29 -15.25
CA GLY A 342 30.93 -8.75 -15.42
C GLY A 342 29.99 -9.44 -14.43
N ARG A 343 30.04 -10.77 -14.37
CA ARG A 343 29.24 -11.59 -13.44
C ARG A 343 30.01 -12.07 -12.22
N THR A 344 31.24 -11.62 -12.06
CA THR A 344 32.12 -12.11 -11.00
C THR A 344 32.82 -10.95 -10.33
N LEU A 345 32.96 -11.04 -9.00
CA LEU A 345 33.82 -10.17 -8.20
C LEU A 345 34.96 -11.03 -7.65
N THR A 346 36.19 -10.68 -8.01
CA THR A 346 37.41 -11.32 -7.51
C THR A 346 38.17 -10.35 -6.62
N ILE A 347 38.45 -10.76 -5.38
CA ILE A 347 39.25 -10.02 -4.39
C ILE A 347 40.54 -10.80 -4.17
N ARG A 348 41.68 -10.19 -4.49
CA ARG A 348 43.01 -10.79 -4.38
C ARG A 348 43.90 -10.01 -3.41
N PHE A 349 44.54 -10.71 -2.50
CA PHE A 349 45.50 -10.16 -1.54
C PHE A 349 46.90 -10.59 -1.96
N LEU A 350 47.68 -9.67 -2.54
CA LEU A 350 48.96 -9.95 -3.18
C LEU A 350 50.14 -9.51 -2.30
N PRO A 351 50.93 -10.44 -1.73
CA PRO A 351 52.06 -10.09 -0.86
C PRO A 351 53.14 -9.26 -1.57
N LYS A 352 53.70 -8.28 -0.85
CA LYS A 352 54.86 -7.46 -1.24
C LYS A 352 56.04 -7.68 -0.31
N VAL A 353 55.78 -7.67 0.99
CA VAL A 353 56.76 -7.88 2.06
C VAL A 353 56.12 -8.84 3.06
N GLY A 354 56.89 -9.82 3.55
CA GLY A 354 56.30 -10.95 4.26
C GLY A 354 55.66 -11.92 3.27
N ASN A 355 56.00 -13.20 3.38
CA ASN A 355 55.74 -14.18 2.33
C ASN A 355 54.26 -14.60 2.19
N ILE A 356 53.32 -14.03 2.95
CA ILE A 356 51.91 -14.45 2.99
C ILE A 356 50.95 -13.31 3.33
N SER A 357 49.74 -13.32 2.76
CA SER A 357 48.64 -12.41 3.13
C SER A 357 47.78 -12.97 4.28
N ILE A 358 46.93 -12.12 4.88
CA ILE A 358 45.97 -12.48 5.94
C ILE A 358 44.65 -11.72 5.77
N ILE A 359 43.53 -12.33 6.14
CA ILE A 359 42.20 -11.69 6.20
C ILE A 359 41.35 -12.33 7.30
N ASN A 360 40.60 -11.51 8.05
CA ASN A 360 39.75 -11.99 9.16
C ASN A 360 38.29 -12.12 8.75
N ALA A 361 37.78 -11.17 7.96
CA ALA A 361 36.42 -11.25 7.42
C ALA A 361 36.23 -10.41 6.15
N ILE A 362 35.21 -10.75 5.35
CA ILE A 362 34.82 -10.03 4.14
C ILE A 362 33.31 -9.77 4.20
N GLU A 363 32.88 -8.54 3.92
CA GLU A 363 31.48 -8.18 3.71
C GLU A 363 31.32 -7.53 2.32
N VAL A 364 30.36 -8.01 1.55
CA VAL A 364 30.03 -7.51 0.20
C VAL A 364 28.56 -7.13 0.16
N LEU A 365 28.30 -5.86 -0.11
CA LEU A 365 26.97 -5.26 -0.16
C LEU A 365 26.71 -4.71 -1.55
N GLU A 366 25.55 -4.98 -2.14
CA GLU A 366 25.11 -4.27 -3.33
C GLU A 366 24.49 -2.93 -2.95
N ILE A 367 24.87 -1.89 -3.68
CA ILE A 367 24.28 -0.56 -3.57
C ILE A 367 23.08 -0.48 -4.52
N VAL A 368 21.88 -0.50 -3.96
CA VAL A 368 20.61 -0.41 -4.68
C VAL A 368 20.01 0.98 -4.46
N MET A 369 19.60 1.65 -5.54
CA MET A 369 18.87 2.92 -5.43
C MET A 369 17.42 2.62 -5.04
N ALA A 370 16.93 3.23 -3.96
CA ALA A 370 15.57 3.03 -3.51
C ALA A 370 14.58 3.64 -4.51
N GLU A 371 13.54 2.89 -4.85
CA GLU A 371 12.47 3.36 -5.71
C GLU A 371 11.58 4.37 -4.97
N SER A 372 11.13 5.38 -5.70
CA SER A 372 10.30 6.44 -5.13
C SER A 372 8.84 6.00 -5.04
N LYS A 373 8.37 5.72 -3.82
CA LYS A 373 7.00 5.28 -3.52
C LYS A 373 5.92 6.16 -4.16
N THR A 374 4.76 5.56 -4.42
CA THR A 374 3.56 6.25 -4.87
C THR A 374 3.04 7.20 -3.78
N PRO A 375 2.53 8.40 -4.11
CA PRO A 375 1.91 9.30 -3.15
C PRO A 375 0.87 8.61 -2.27
N VAL A 376 1.00 8.78 -0.95
CA VAL A 376 0.15 8.11 0.06
C VAL A 376 -1.34 8.41 -0.12
N ASP A 377 -1.68 9.61 -0.60
CA ASP A 377 -3.04 10.02 -0.92
C ASP A 377 -3.63 9.25 -2.12
N GLU A 378 -2.84 9.01 -3.17
CA GLU A 378 -3.28 8.17 -4.29
C GLU A 378 -3.42 6.70 -3.89
N VAL A 379 -2.47 6.17 -3.10
CA VAL A 379 -2.56 4.81 -2.56
C VAL A 379 -3.84 4.64 -1.73
N ARG A 380 -4.14 5.60 -0.85
CA ARG A 380 -5.38 5.59 -0.03
C ARG A 380 -6.65 5.70 -0.89
N ALA A 381 -6.60 6.48 -1.97
CA ALA A 381 -7.72 6.59 -2.91
C ALA A 381 -7.98 5.24 -3.63
N LEU A 382 -6.92 4.55 -4.07
CA LEU A 382 -7.04 3.20 -4.64
C LEU A 382 -7.53 2.17 -3.63
N GLN A 383 -7.08 2.21 -2.37
CA GLN A 383 -7.59 1.32 -1.33
C GLN A 383 -9.10 1.53 -1.09
N THR A 384 -9.55 2.78 -1.08
CA THR A 384 -10.99 3.08 -0.98
C THR A 384 -11.75 2.56 -2.22
N LEU A 385 -11.15 2.67 -3.41
CA LEU A 385 -11.73 2.18 -4.65
C LEU A 385 -11.79 0.64 -4.70
N LYS A 386 -10.78 -0.04 -4.14
CA LYS A 386 -10.73 -1.50 -3.96
C LYS A 386 -11.98 -2.00 -3.24
N ASP A 387 -12.32 -1.36 -2.12
CA ASP A 387 -13.49 -1.70 -1.33
C ASP A 387 -14.79 -1.35 -2.07
N GLY A 388 -14.85 -0.16 -2.69
CA GLY A 388 -16.03 0.29 -3.45
C GLY A 388 -16.39 -0.59 -4.64
N LEU A 389 -15.39 -1.13 -5.34
CA LEU A 389 -15.57 -2.01 -6.50
C LEU A 389 -15.64 -3.51 -6.14
N MET A 390 -15.55 -3.84 -4.85
CA MET A 390 -15.41 -5.21 -4.33
C MET A 390 -14.37 -6.00 -5.12
N LEU A 391 -13.18 -5.41 -5.26
CA LEU A 391 -12.09 -5.99 -6.04
C LEU A 391 -11.73 -7.39 -5.51
N PRO A 392 -11.77 -8.44 -6.35
CA PRO A 392 -11.43 -9.78 -5.92
C PRO A 392 -9.97 -9.87 -5.43
N LEU A 393 -9.72 -10.65 -4.37
CA LEU A 393 -8.37 -10.80 -3.77
C LEU A 393 -7.30 -11.19 -4.79
N ARG A 394 -7.64 -12.00 -5.81
CA ARG A 394 -6.74 -12.41 -6.90
C ARG A 394 -6.01 -11.27 -7.64
N PHE A 395 -6.47 -10.02 -7.51
CA PHE A 395 -5.78 -8.88 -8.09
C PHE A 395 -4.50 -8.50 -7.35
N GLY A 396 -4.32 -8.95 -6.10
CA GLY A 396 -3.11 -8.69 -5.33
C GLY A 396 -2.83 -7.22 -5.08
N TRP A 397 -3.85 -6.37 -4.98
CA TRP A 397 -3.68 -4.96 -4.65
C TRP A 397 -3.28 -4.77 -3.17
N ASN A 398 -2.03 -5.13 -2.88
CA ASN A 398 -1.38 -5.13 -1.58
C ASN A 398 -0.02 -4.43 -1.73
N GLY A 399 0.35 -3.56 -0.79
CA GLY A 399 1.59 -2.79 -0.86
C GLY A 399 1.47 -1.48 -1.63
N ASP A 400 2.54 -1.11 -2.36
CA ASP A 400 2.58 0.06 -3.23
C ASP A 400 2.14 -0.32 -4.66
N PRO A 401 1.27 0.46 -5.31
CA PRO A 401 0.73 0.13 -6.63
C PRO A 401 1.72 0.21 -7.79
N CYS A 402 2.77 1.03 -7.65
CA CYS A 402 3.70 1.31 -8.74
C CYS A 402 5.12 0.79 -8.51
N VAL A 403 5.48 0.45 -7.26
CA VAL A 403 6.81 -0.07 -6.92
C VAL A 403 6.73 -1.35 -6.08
N PRO A 404 7.63 -2.33 -6.30
CA PRO A 404 8.73 -2.30 -7.25
C PRO A 404 8.24 -2.39 -8.70
N GLN A 405 8.93 -1.74 -9.63
CA GLN A 405 8.52 -1.69 -11.06
C GLN A 405 8.39 -3.05 -11.74
N GLN A 406 9.02 -4.08 -11.18
CA GLN A 406 8.93 -5.46 -11.65
C GLN A 406 7.57 -6.09 -11.33
N HIS A 407 6.85 -5.56 -10.32
CA HIS A 407 5.59 -6.08 -9.81
C HIS A 407 4.52 -4.98 -9.67
N PRO A 408 4.15 -4.26 -10.74
CA PRO A 408 3.09 -3.26 -10.68
C PRO A 408 1.73 -3.94 -10.48
N TRP A 409 0.82 -3.26 -9.79
CA TRP A 409 -0.53 -3.81 -9.57
C TRP A 409 -1.26 -4.07 -10.87
N ARG A 410 -1.88 -5.24 -10.97
CA ARG A 410 -2.66 -5.60 -12.15
C ARG A 410 -3.80 -4.62 -12.38
N GLY A 411 -3.85 -4.04 -13.57
CA GLY A 411 -4.89 -3.09 -13.98
C GLY A 411 -4.64 -1.65 -13.53
N ILE A 412 -3.45 -1.35 -12.97
CA ILE A 412 -2.97 0.00 -12.71
C ILE A 412 -1.85 0.31 -13.72
N ASP A 413 -1.94 1.48 -14.35
CA ASP A 413 -0.83 2.03 -15.13
C ASP A 413 -0.16 3.14 -14.30
N CYS A 414 1.18 3.12 -14.30
CA CYS A 414 2.01 4.02 -13.53
C CYS A 414 2.96 4.78 -14.47
N ARG A 415 3.16 6.06 -14.18
CA ARG A 415 4.17 6.90 -14.84
C ARG A 415 5.09 7.56 -13.83
N PHE A 416 6.36 7.68 -14.18
CA PHE A 416 7.31 8.43 -13.36
C PHE A 416 7.14 9.93 -13.60
N ASN A 417 6.89 10.69 -12.52
CA ASN A 417 6.84 12.13 -12.57
C ASN A 417 8.22 12.71 -12.18
N SER A 418 8.97 13.16 -13.18
CA SER A 418 10.30 13.74 -12.97
C SER A 418 10.31 15.04 -12.18
N THR A 419 9.18 15.75 -12.08
CA THR A 419 9.10 17.01 -11.35
C THR A 419 8.97 16.78 -9.85
N SER A 420 8.20 15.78 -9.44
CA SER A 420 8.00 15.40 -8.04
C SER A 420 8.87 14.21 -7.61
N ASN A 421 9.64 13.62 -8.53
CA ASN A 421 10.54 12.49 -8.30
C ASN A 421 9.82 11.30 -7.63
N ASN A 422 8.67 10.91 -8.18
CA ASN A 422 7.86 9.80 -7.68
C ASN A 422 7.06 9.13 -8.80
N TRP A 423 6.63 7.89 -8.55
CA TRP A 423 5.66 7.20 -9.40
C TRP A 423 4.25 7.68 -9.08
N VAL A 424 3.45 7.94 -10.11
CA VAL A 424 2.04 8.35 -9.98
C VAL A 424 1.15 7.47 -10.83
N ILE A 425 -0.11 7.32 -10.43
CA ILE A 425 -1.08 6.49 -11.13
C ILE A 425 -1.72 7.32 -12.25
N ASP A 426 -1.56 6.87 -13.50
CA ASP A 426 -2.12 7.56 -14.67
C ASP A 426 -3.15 6.73 -15.44
N GLY A 427 -3.28 5.43 -15.16
CA GLY A 427 -4.29 4.58 -15.77
C GLY A 427 -4.94 3.60 -14.80
N LEU A 428 -6.23 3.34 -15.02
CA LEU A 428 -7.01 2.31 -14.35
C LEU A 428 -7.71 1.44 -15.38
N GLY A 429 -7.15 0.26 -15.66
CA GLY A 429 -7.62 -0.71 -16.64
C GLY A 429 -8.27 -1.95 -16.00
N LEU A 430 -9.54 -1.85 -15.62
CA LEU A 430 -10.30 -2.96 -15.02
C LEU A 430 -11.55 -3.34 -15.82
N GLY A 431 -11.48 -3.25 -17.15
CA GLY A 431 -12.55 -3.70 -18.04
C GLY A 431 -12.76 -5.21 -18.01
N ASN A 432 -14.01 -5.66 -18.04
CA ASN A 432 -14.43 -7.08 -18.08
C ASN A 432 -13.87 -7.94 -16.93
N GLN A 433 -13.80 -7.39 -15.72
CA GLN A 433 -13.24 -8.08 -14.55
C GLN A 433 -14.30 -8.69 -13.64
N GLY A 434 -15.58 -8.53 -13.97
CA GLY A 434 -16.71 -9.02 -13.18
C GLY A 434 -16.90 -8.24 -11.88
N LEU A 435 -16.45 -6.99 -11.83
CA LEU A 435 -16.55 -6.13 -10.65
C LEU A 435 -18.02 -5.84 -10.33
N ARG A 436 -18.34 -5.84 -9.05
CA ARG A 436 -19.68 -5.63 -8.50
C ARG A 436 -19.54 -4.61 -7.38
N GLY A 437 -20.26 -3.52 -7.42
CA GLY A 437 -20.05 -2.45 -6.45
C GLY A 437 -20.44 -1.10 -7.00
N SER A 438 -19.85 -0.03 -6.49
CA SER A 438 -20.14 1.34 -6.89
C SER A 438 -18.90 2.21 -6.92
N LEU A 439 -18.91 3.25 -7.75
CA LEU A 439 -17.86 4.25 -7.76
C LEU A 439 -18.01 5.19 -6.57
N LEU A 440 -16.98 5.26 -5.73
CA LEU A 440 -16.94 6.14 -4.57
C LEU A 440 -16.33 7.50 -4.92
N PRO A 441 -16.72 8.60 -4.24
CA PRO A 441 -16.21 9.94 -4.52
C PRO A 441 -14.69 10.08 -4.38
N ASN A 442 -14.05 9.25 -3.55
CA ASN A 442 -12.61 9.26 -3.27
C ASN A 442 -11.73 9.00 -4.50
N ILE A 443 -12.30 8.53 -5.62
CA ILE A 443 -11.59 8.41 -6.90
C ILE A 443 -10.94 9.74 -7.35
N SER A 444 -11.44 10.88 -6.87
CA SER A 444 -10.85 12.19 -7.14
C SER A 444 -9.48 12.41 -6.50
N GLY A 445 -9.06 11.57 -5.56
CA GLY A 445 -7.71 11.57 -4.99
C GLY A 445 -6.64 11.07 -5.96
N LEU A 446 -7.05 10.42 -7.06
CA LEU A 446 -6.15 9.97 -8.13
C LEU A 446 -5.92 11.11 -9.12
N HIS A 447 -5.19 12.14 -8.67
CA HIS A 447 -5.07 13.43 -9.34
C HIS A 447 -4.36 13.37 -10.69
N HIS A 448 -3.56 12.33 -10.92
CA HIS A 448 -2.75 12.16 -12.12
C HIS A 448 -3.38 11.28 -13.20
N LEU A 449 -4.60 10.76 -12.99
CA LEU A 449 -5.26 9.86 -13.94
C LEU A 449 -5.47 10.51 -15.32
N LEU A 450 -5.07 9.78 -16.35
CA LEU A 450 -5.31 10.07 -17.76
C LEU A 450 -6.38 9.15 -18.35
N SER A 451 -6.44 7.90 -17.89
CA SER A 451 -7.33 6.89 -18.46
C SER A 451 -8.03 6.07 -17.38
N ILE A 452 -9.34 5.92 -17.51
CA ILE A 452 -10.12 4.98 -16.70
C ILE A 452 -10.96 4.12 -17.63
N ASN A 453 -10.78 2.80 -17.54
CA ASN A 453 -11.59 1.80 -18.23
C ASN A 453 -12.15 0.80 -17.21
N LEU A 454 -13.44 0.93 -16.92
CA LEU A 454 -14.21 -0.01 -16.10
C LEU A 454 -15.34 -0.68 -16.89
N SER A 455 -15.22 -0.71 -18.22
CA SER A 455 -16.26 -1.22 -19.12
C SER A 455 -16.57 -2.71 -18.91
N GLY A 456 -17.80 -3.13 -19.19
CA GLY A 456 -18.17 -4.56 -19.15
C GLY A 456 -18.13 -5.18 -17.76
N ASN A 457 -18.52 -4.43 -16.73
CA ASN A 457 -18.64 -4.91 -15.36
C ASN A 457 -20.10 -4.86 -14.88
N SER A 458 -20.32 -5.06 -13.58
CA SER A 458 -21.64 -4.97 -12.94
C SER A 458 -21.67 -3.83 -11.90
N ILE A 459 -20.99 -2.72 -12.21
CA ILE A 459 -20.90 -1.55 -11.33
C ILE A 459 -22.24 -0.81 -11.35
N GLN A 460 -22.73 -0.43 -10.18
CA GLN A 460 -24.02 0.20 -9.92
C GLN A 460 -23.84 1.57 -9.26
N GLY A 461 -24.95 2.31 -9.12
CA GLY A 461 -24.98 3.62 -8.48
C GLY A 461 -24.63 4.77 -9.42
N PRO A 462 -24.59 6.00 -8.90
CA PRO A 462 -24.34 7.18 -9.71
C PRO A 462 -22.87 7.33 -10.08
N ILE A 463 -22.60 8.05 -11.17
CA ILE A 463 -21.26 8.53 -11.49
C ILE A 463 -20.92 9.65 -10.48
N PRO A 464 -19.82 9.55 -9.69
CA PRO A 464 -19.46 10.59 -8.73
C PRO A 464 -19.13 11.90 -9.44
N SER A 465 -19.69 13.01 -8.94
CA SER A 465 -19.38 14.35 -9.48
C SER A 465 -17.92 14.74 -9.25
N SER A 466 -17.26 14.16 -8.25
CA SER A 466 -15.84 14.38 -7.94
C SER A 466 -14.90 13.92 -9.07
N LEU A 467 -15.31 13.03 -9.97
CA LEU A 467 -14.52 12.71 -11.18
C LEU A 467 -14.22 13.94 -12.05
N GLY A 468 -15.09 14.95 -12.00
CA GLY A 468 -14.88 16.20 -12.73
C GLY A 468 -13.73 17.07 -12.20
N THR A 469 -13.09 16.71 -11.07
CA THR A 469 -11.92 17.45 -10.55
C THR A 469 -10.59 16.94 -11.13
N ILE A 470 -10.58 15.79 -11.79
CA ILE A 470 -9.37 15.18 -12.36
C ILE A 470 -9.09 15.77 -13.74
N ALA A 471 -8.57 17.00 -13.78
CA ALA A 471 -8.42 17.78 -15.02
C ALA A 471 -7.52 17.14 -16.09
N SER A 472 -6.67 16.19 -15.71
CA SER A 472 -5.80 15.44 -16.60
C SER A 472 -6.51 14.34 -17.40
N LEU A 473 -7.74 13.97 -17.03
CA LEU A 473 -8.42 12.81 -17.59
C LEU A 473 -8.71 12.98 -19.09
N GLU A 474 -8.25 12.02 -19.89
CA GLU A 474 -8.41 11.98 -21.34
C GLU A 474 -9.39 10.91 -21.81
N ILE A 475 -9.43 9.76 -21.13
CA ILE A 475 -10.25 8.60 -21.49
C ILE A 475 -11.08 8.17 -20.29
N LEU A 476 -12.40 8.10 -20.46
CA LEU A 476 -13.33 7.51 -19.51
C LEU A 476 -14.22 6.49 -20.24
N ASP A 477 -14.09 5.21 -19.91
CA ASP A 477 -14.94 4.15 -20.42
C ASP A 477 -15.63 3.40 -19.28
N PHE A 478 -16.92 3.69 -19.10
CA PHE A 478 -17.81 3.02 -18.15
C PHE A 478 -18.93 2.25 -18.85
N SER A 479 -18.77 1.96 -20.16
CA SER A 479 -19.80 1.29 -20.94
C SER A 479 -20.13 -0.10 -20.40
N TYR A 480 -21.34 -0.58 -20.67
CA TYR A 480 -21.82 -1.91 -20.26
C TYR A 480 -21.67 -2.15 -18.75
N ASN A 481 -22.36 -1.32 -17.98
CA ASN A 481 -22.48 -1.41 -16.52
C ASN A 481 -23.94 -1.16 -16.11
N PHE A 482 -24.21 -1.04 -14.82
CA PHE A 482 -25.52 -0.73 -14.25
C PHE A 482 -25.56 0.65 -13.58
N LEU A 483 -24.75 1.60 -14.06
CA LEU A 483 -24.70 2.95 -13.52
C LEU A 483 -26.04 3.66 -13.72
N ASN A 484 -26.47 4.45 -12.74
CA ASN A 484 -27.77 5.12 -12.72
C ASN A 484 -27.67 6.61 -12.34
N GLY A 485 -28.81 7.28 -12.21
CA GLY A 485 -28.84 8.73 -11.96
C GLY A 485 -28.45 9.56 -13.19
N SER A 486 -28.10 10.82 -12.97
CA SER A 486 -27.73 11.77 -14.02
C SER A 486 -26.23 11.81 -14.28
N ILE A 487 -25.84 12.14 -15.51
CA ILE A 487 -24.45 12.48 -15.84
C ILE A 487 -24.08 13.79 -15.11
N PRO A 488 -23.07 13.80 -14.24
CA PRO A 488 -22.69 15.01 -13.49
C PRO A 488 -22.25 16.15 -14.42
N GLU A 489 -22.68 17.37 -14.12
CA GLU A 489 -22.27 18.57 -14.89
C GLU A 489 -20.76 18.81 -14.84
N SER A 490 -20.10 18.40 -13.75
CA SER A 490 -18.66 18.51 -13.56
C SER A 490 -17.83 17.76 -14.61
N LEU A 491 -18.36 16.68 -15.21
CA LEU A 491 -17.67 16.02 -16.34
C LEU A 491 -17.53 16.93 -17.56
N GLY A 492 -18.42 17.91 -17.70
CA GLY A 492 -18.32 18.95 -18.72
C GLY A 492 -17.14 19.90 -18.55
N GLN A 493 -16.54 19.95 -17.36
CA GLN A 493 -15.39 20.81 -17.03
C GLN A 493 -14.04 20.18 -17.43
N LEU A 494 -14.01 18.88 -17.73
CA LEU A 494 -12.79 18.14 -18.06
C LEU A 494 -12.32 18.44 -19.49
N THR A 495 -11.64 19.56 -19.71
CA THR A 495 -11.22 20.02 -21.04
C THR A 495 -10.28 19.07 -21.79
N SER A 496 -9.57 18.20 -21.07
CA SER A 496 -8.65 17.20 -21.62
C SER A 496 -9.35 15.93 -22.11
N LEU A 497 -10.62 15.70 -21.75
CA LEU A 497 -11.34 14.44 -22.02
C LEU A 497 -11.63 14.25 -23.51
N LYS A 498 -10.95 13.31 -24.17
CA LYS A 498 -11.09 13.03 -25.61
C LYS A 498 -12.09 11.91 -25.88
N LYS A 499 -12.22 10.94 -24.97
CA LYS A 499 -13.13 9.80 -25.09
C LYS A 499 -13.98 9.65 -23.83
N LEU A 500 -15.29 9.63 -24.01
CA LEU A 500 -16.27 9.38 -22.94
C LEU A 500 -17.27 8.33 -23.42
N ASN A 501 -17.20 7.12 -22.90
CA ASN A 501 -18.12 6.06 -23.27
C ASN A 501 -18.96 5.63 -22.07
N LEU A 502 -20.25 5.97 -22.12
CA LEU A 502 -21.25 5.66 -21.10
C LEU A 502 -22.34 4.71 -21.65
N ASN A 503 -22.12 4.15 -22.84
CA ASN A 503 -23.09 3.28 -23.52
C ASN A 503 -23.55 2.11 -22.62
N GLY A 504 -24.80 1.69 -22.75
CA GLY A 504 -25.29 0.46 -22.11
C GLY A 504 -25.29 0.54 -20.58
N ASN A 505 -25.91 1.60 -20.05
CA ASN A 505 -26.10 1.82 -18.62
C ASN A 505 -27.58 2.16 -18.33
N SER A 506 -27.90 2.48 -17.07
CA SER A 506 -29.23 2.92 -16.62
C SER A 506 -29.28 4.42 -16.29
N LEU A 507 -28.50 5.24 -17.00
CA LEU A 507 -28.43 6.69 -16.78
C LEU A 507 -29.71 7.38 -17.26
N SER A 508 -30.04 8.51 -16.63
CA SER A 508 -31.26 9.27 -16.89
C SER A 508 -31.08 10.78 -16.76
N GLY A 509 -31.99 11.55 -17.35
CA GLY A 509 -31.96 13.01 -17.31
C GLY A 509 -31.25 13.64 -18.50
N LYS A 510 -31.08 14.97 -18.43
CA LYS A 510 -30.50 15.75 -19.53
C LYS A 510 -28.98 15.57 -19.58
N VAL A 511 -28.43 15.31 -20.76
CA VAL A 511 -26.97 15.33 -20.96
C VAL A 511 -26.44 16.77 -20.78
N PRO A 512 -25.40 17.01 -19.94
CA PRO A 512 -24.84 18.33 -19.73
C PRO A 512 -24.44 19.02 -21.04
N ALA A 513 -24.85 20.29 -21.21
CA ALA A 513 -24.63 21.04 -22.46
C ALA A 513 -23.14 21.19 -22.80
N ALA A 514 -22.28 21.31 -21.79
CA ALA A 514 -20.83 21.38 -21.93
C ALA A 514 -20.24 20.13 -22.61
N LEU A 515 -20.82 18.94 -22.40
CA LEU A 515 -20.40 17.72 -23.09
C LEU A 515 -20.90 17.70 -24.55
N GLY A 516 -22.13 18.16 -24.78
CA GLY A 516 -22.71 18.25 -26.12
C GLY A 516 -21.93 19.17 -27.07
N GLY A 517 -21.41 20.30 -26.58
CA GLY A 517 -20.58 21.22 -27.38
C GLY A 517 -19.24 20.63 -27.82
N ARG A 518 -18.66 19.71 -27.04
CA ARG A 518 -17.32 19.13 -27.31
C ARG A 518 -17.32 18.05 -28.39
N LEU A 519 -18.47 17.45 -28.67
CA LEU A 519 -18.66 16.55 -29.83
C LEU A 519 -18.27 17.22 -31.16
N LEU A 520 -18.39 18.55 -31.24
CA LEU A 520 -18.06 19.33 -32.44
C LEU A 520 -16.54 19.60 -32.58
N HIS A 521 -15.74 19.28 -31.57
CA HIS A 521 -14.30 19.56 -31.50
C HIS A 521 -13.43 18.29 -31.48
N GLY A 522 -13.89 17.22 -32.14
CA GLY A 522 -13.10 15.99 -32.32
C GLY A 522 -13.09 15.02 -31.13
N ALA A 523 -13.87 15.29 -30.08
CA ALA A 523 -14.06 14.37 -28.97
C ALA A 523 -15.06 13.25 -29.34
N SER A 524 -14.81 12.03 -28.89
CA SER A 524 -15.66 10.85 -29.15
C SER A 524 -16.46 10.50 -27.89
N PHE A 525 -17.71 10.98 -27.82
CA PHE A 525 -18.60 10.70 -26.70
C PHE A 525 -19.78 9.81 -27.12
N ASN A 526 -19.99 8.73 -26.37
CA ASN A 526 -21.04 7.76 -26.62
C ASN A 526 -21.99 7.64 -25.42
N PHE A 527 -23.27 7.92 -25.66
CA PHE A 527 -24.34 7.91 -24.66
C PHE A 527 -25.49 6.96 -25.02
N THR A 528 -25.33 6.15 -26.08
CA THR A 528 -26.42 5.29 -26.57
C THR A 528 -26.78 4.20 -25.55
N ASP A 529 -27.89 3.50 -25.76
CA ASP A 529 -28.37 2.43 -24.88
C ASP A 529 -28.53 2.84 -23.41
N ASN A 530 -28.94 4.09 -23.19
CA ASN A 530 -29.40 4.62 -21.91
C ASN A 530 -30.80 5.21 -22.10
N ALA A 531 -31.85 4.44 -21.80
CA ALA A 531 -33.24 4.80 -22.12
C ALA A 531 -33.72 6.10 -21.46
N GLY A 532 -33.10 6.52 -20.35
CA GLY A 532 -33.50 7.71 -19.60
C GLY A 532 -32.82 9.01 -20.04
N LEU A 533 -31.80 8.97 -20.91
CA LEU A 533 -31.04 10.16 -21.30
C LEU A 533 -31.74 10.96 -22.41
N CYS A 534 -31.59 12.28 -22.38
CA CYS A 534 -32.20 13.20 -23.35
C CYS A 534 -31.34 14.46 -23.59
N GLY A 535 -31.63 15.22 -24.65
CA GLY A 535 -31.21 16.62 -24.78
C GLY A 535 -30.00 16.93 -25.68
N ILE A 536 -29.43 15.95 -26.38
CA ILE A 536 -28.38 16.15 -27.41
C ILE A 536 -28.79 15.45 -28.73
N PRO A 537 -28.21 15.85 -29.89
CA PRO A 537 -28.49 15.18 -31.16
C PRO A 537 -28.25 13.67 -31.07
N GLY A 538 -29.22 12.88 -31.54
CA GLY A 538 -29.20 11.41 -31.43
C GLY A 538 -29.91 10.83 -30.20
N LEU A 539 -30.29 11.66 -29.21
CA LEU A 539 -31.14 11.27 -28.08
C LEU A 539 -32.52 11.94 -28.15
N PRO A 540 -33.54 11.42 -27.43
CA PRO A 540 -34.84 12.06 -27.32
C PRO A 540 -34.75 13.50 -26.79
N THR A 541 -35.71 14.35 -27.19
CA THR A 541 -35.86 15.68 -26.58
C THR A 541 -36.35 15.56 -25.15
N CYS A 542 -35.74 16.29 -24.22
CA CYS A 542 -36.21 16.33 -22.84
C CYS A 542 -37.61 16.98 -22.79
N GLY A 543 -38.59 16.30 -22.21
CA GLY A 543 -39.96 16.79 -22.04
C GLY A 543 -40.52 16.45 -20.65
N PRO A 544 -41.72 16.93 -20.28
CA PRO A 544 -42.34 16.57 -19.02
C PRO A 544 -42.69 15.07 -19.06
N HIS A 545 -41.89 14.24 -18.38
CA HIS A 545 -42.10 12.81 -18.32
C HIS A 545 -43.30 12.48 -17.42
N LEU A 546 -44.52 12.60 -17.96
CA LEU A 546 -45.70 12.00 -17.34
C LEU A 546 -45.46 10.48 -17.23
N SER A 547 -45.45 9.96 -16.00
CA SER A 547 -45.40 8.52 -15.70
C SER A 547 -46.44 7.76 -16.55
N ALA A 548 -46.16 6.50 -16.88
CA ALA A 548 -47.14 5.64 -17.56
C ALA A 548 -48.49 5.64 -16.81
N GLY A 549 -48.46 5.66 -15.47
CA GLY A 549 -49.67 5.79 -14.64
C GLY A 549 -50.37 7.14 -14.79
N ALA A 550 -49.62 8.23 -14.97
CA ALA A 550 -50.18 9.56 -15.20
C ALA A 550 -50.81 9.68 -16.60
N LYS A 551 -50.21 9.06 -17.64
CA LYS A 551 -50.79 8.98 -18.98
C LYS A 551 -52.09 8.18 -18.99
N VAL A 552 -52.10 7.03 -18.31
CA VAL A 552 -53.29 6.19 -18.14
C VAL A 552 -54.36 6.94 -17.33
N GLY A 553 -53.98 7.64 -16.27
CA GLY A 553 -54.89 8.45 -15.45
C GLY A 553 -55.56 9.59 -16.24
N ILE A 554 -54.80 10.31 -17.08
CA ILE A 554 -55.35 11.35 -17.96
C ILE A 554 -56.33 10.75 -18.99
N ALA A 555 -55.99 9.60 -19.58
CA ALA A 555 -56.87 8.92 -20.53
C ALA A 555 -58.18 8.43 -19.86
N PHE A 556 -58.10 7.84 -18.66
CA PHE A 556 -59.28 7.44 -17.89
C PHE A 556 -60.14 8.65 -17.51
N GLY A 557 -59.52 9.74 -17.04
CA GLY A 557 -60.23 10.98 -16.72
C GLY A 557 -60.97 11.55 -17.94
N ALA A 558 -60.32 11.59 -19.11
CA ALA A 558 -60.95 12.04 -20.35
C ALA A 558 -62.14 11.15 -20.75
N CYS A 559 -62.01 9.82 -20.69
CA CYS A 559 -63.10 8.89 -20.98
C CYS A 559 -64.29 9.07 -20.02
N VAL A 560 -64.05 9.26 -18.73
CA VAL A 560 -65.13 9.50 -17.74
C VAL A 560 -65.85 10.81 -18.04
N THR A 561 -65.12 11.89 -18.36
CA THR A 561 -65.75 13.17 -18.73
C THR A 561 -66.58 13.08 -20.02
N LEU A 562 -66.09 12.34 -21.03
CA LEU A 562 -66.82 12.09 -22.27
C LEU A 562 -68.12 11.31 -22.00
N LEU A 563 -68.05 10.25 -21.20
CA LEU A 563 -69.23 9.46 -20.80
C LEU A 563 -70.25 10.31 -20.04
N PHE A 564 -69.79 11.20 -19.15
CA PHE A 564 -70.67 12.12 -18.43
C PHE A 564 -71.38 13.10 -19.38
N LEU A 565 -70.66 13.67 -20.35
CA LEU A 565 -71.23 14.55 -21.38
C LEU A 565 -72.25 13.82 -22.25
N VAL A 566 -71.97 12.57 -22.66
CA VAL A 566 -72.92 11.74 -23.41
C VAL A 566 -74.17 11.48 -22.58
N MET A 567 -74.04 11.11 -21.31
CA MET A 567 -75.18 10.92 -20.42
C MET A 567 -76.01 12.20 -20.24
N CYS A 568 -75.37 13.35 -20.05
CA CYS A 568 -76.07 14.64 -20.02
C CYS A 568 -76.80 14.94 -21.33
N SER A 569 -76.19 14.64 -22.48
CA SER A 569 -76.81 14.84 -23.80
C SER A 569 -78.00 13.91 -24.04
N VAL A 570 -77.93 12.65 -23.59
CA VAL A 570 -79.04 11.69 -23.64
C VAL A 570 -80.17 12.11 -22.70
N CYS A 571 -79.85 12.53 -21.48
CA CYS A 571 -80.82 13.09 -20.54
C CYS A 571 -81.51 14.33 -21.11
N TRP A 572 -80.75 15.22 -21.74
CA TRP A 572 -81.27 16.40 -22.42
C TRP A 572 -82.15 16.03 -23.62
N TRP A 573 -81.73 15.08 -24.45
CA TRP A 573 -82.50 14.59 -25.59
C TRP A 573 -83.80 13.91 -25.16
N LYS A 574 -83.76 13.09 -24.11
CA LYS A 574 -84.93 12.40 -23.54
C LYS A 574 -85.90 13.38 -22.88
N ARG A 575 -85.39 14.41 -22.18
CA ARG A 575 -86.19 15.51 -21.66
C ARG A 575 -86.86 16.30 -22.79
N ARG A 576 -86.13 16.58 -23.88
CA ARG A 576 -86.67 17.25 -25.07
C ARG A 576 -87.74 16.39 -25.76
N GLN A 577 -87.54 15.08 -25.91
CA GLN A 577 -88.57 14.18 -26.42
C GLN A 577 -89.82 14.15 -25.53
N ASN A 578 -89.67 14.17 -24.21
CA ASN A 578 -90.81 14.21 -23.29
C ASN A 578 -91.58 15.53 -23.40
N ILE A 579 -90.90 16.68 -23.55
CA ILE A 579 -91.55 17.98 -23.81
C ILE A 579 -92.29 17.95 -25.15
N LEU A 580 -91.68 17.43 -26.22
CA LEU A 580 -92.33 17.31 -27.54
C LEU A 580 -93.54 16.36 -27.51
N ARG A 581 -93.48 15.26 -26.76
CA ARG A 581 -94.62 14.36 -26.53
C ARG A 581 -95.73 15.03 -25.72
N ALA A 582 -95.39 15.80 -24.69
CA ALA A 582 -96.36 16.58 -23.92
C ALA A 582 -97.06 17.64 -24.79
N GLN A 583 -96.33 18.29 -25.71
CA GLN A 583 -96.92 19.21 -26.69
C GLN A 583 -97.83 18.51 -27.71
N GLN A 584 -97.49 17.29 -28.16
CA GLN A 584 -98.37 16.49 -29.03
C GLN A 584 -99.63 15.98 -28.33
N ILE A 585 -99.57 15.71 -27.01
CA ILE A 585 -100.74 15.36 -26.20
C ILE A 585 -101.61 16.61 -25.98
N ALA A 586 -101.01 17.77 -25.69
CA ALA A 586 -101.74 19.05 -25.59
C ALA A 586 -102.36 19.51 -26.93
N ALA A 587 -101.83 19.09 -28.08
CA ALA A 587 -102.40 19.38 -29.39
C ALA A 587 -103.54 18.42 -29.81
N ARG A 588 -103.75 17.29 -29.11
CA ARG A 588 -104.85 16.35 -29.37
C ARG A 588 -106.14 16.68 -28.62
N GLU A 589 -106.09 17.52 -27.59
CA GLU A 589 -107.26 18.01 -26.87
C GLU A 589 -107.50 19.50 -27.15
N ALA A 590 -107.98 19.82 -28.36
CA ALA A 590 -108.81 21.01 -28.60
C ALA A 590 -109.54 20.87 -29.95
N PRO A 591 -110.85 20.59 -29.94
CA PRO A 591 -111.75 21.65 -30.40
C PRO A 591 -112.88 21.92 -29.39
N TYR A 592 -113.32 23.19 -29.39
CA TYR A 592 -114.37 23.80 -28.57
C TYR A 592 -113.92 24.17 -27.14
N ALA A 593 -114.12 25.39 -26.61
CA ALA A 593 -115.04 26.43 -27.02
C ALA A 593 -114.49 27.83 -26.72
N LYS A 594 -114.80 28.72 -27.67
CA LYS A 594 -114.72 30.17 -27.60
C LYS A 594 -115.84 30.67 -26.67
N LYS A 595 -115.52 31.67 -25.85
CA LYS A 595 -116.29 32.92 -25.63
C LYS A 595 -117.12 33.08 -24.34
N ARG A 596 -116.76 34.17 -23.63
CA ARG A 596 -117.55 35.07 -22.75
C ARG A 596 -117.97 34.48 -21.38
N THR A 597 -117.79 35.19 -20.27
CA THR A 597 -118.26 36.57 -20.01
C THR A 597 -117.41 37.33 -18.98
N HIS A 598 -117.32 38.64 -19.22
CA HIS A 598 -117.16 39.71 -18.22
C HIS A 598 -118.14 39.55 -17.03
N PHE A 599 -117.74 39.92 -15.80
CA PHE A 599 -118.10 41.19 -15.14
C PHE A 599 -117.89 41.12 -13.60
N SER A 600 -117.08 42.08 -13.10
CA SER A 600 -116.99 42.71 -11.76
C SER A 600 -117.28 41.94 -10.45
N ARG A 601 -116.44 42.16 -9.43
CA ARG A 601 -116.69 43.06 -8.26
C ARG A 601 -115.58 42.80 -7.21
N ASP A 602 -114.61 43.69 -7.02
CA ASP A 602 -114.58 44.82 -6.07
C ASP A 602 -114.39 44.44 -4.59
N ILE A 603 -113.46 45.19 -3.97
CA ILE A 603 -113.36 45.56 -2.54
C ILE A 603 -112.37 44.80 -1.62
N GLN A 604 -111.47 45.64 -1.10
CA GLN A 604 -110.53 45.61 0.04
C GLN A 604 -110.98 44.89 1.33
N LEU A 605 -109.98 44.49 2.14
CA LEU A 605 -109.81 44.70 3.61
C LEU A 605 -108.77 43.66 4.12
N ALA A 606 -107.52 44.01 4.45
CA ALA A 606 -107.02 44.63 5.68
C ALA A 606 -107.00 43.71 6.95
N ARG A 607 -105.76 43.45 7.40
CA ARG A 607 -105.21 43.64 8.79
C ARG A 607 -105.25 42.50 9.86
N HIS A 608 -104.12 42.47 10.60
CA HIS A 608 -103.88 42.01 11.99
C HIS A 608 -103.79 40.49 12.25
N HIS A 609 -102.98 39.93 13.18
CA HIS A 609 -101.91 40.35 14.11
C HIS A 609 -101.17 39.03 14.53
N ASN A 610 -99.85 39.01 14.80
CA ASN A 610 -99.18 38.94 16.13
C ASN A 610 -99.63 37.72 17.00
N HIS A 611 -98.84 36.89 17.70
CA HIS A 611 -97.53 36.86 18.40
C HIS A 611 -97.20 35.34 18.58
N GLY A 612 -96.03 34.83 18.99
CA GLY A 612 -94.80 35.38 19.55
C GLY A 612 -93.85 34.28 20.09
N HIS A 613 -92.64 34.74 20.44
CA HIS A 613 -91.64 34.24 21.42
C HIS A 613 -90.83 32.97 21.09
N ALA A 614 -89.49 32.99 20.94
CA ALA A 614 -88.32 33.46 21.74
C ALA A 614 -87.64 32.24 22.43
N HIS A 615 -86.31 32.00 22.35
CA HIS A 615 -85.18 32.67 23.03
C HIS A 615 -83.85 32.03 22.53
N SER A 616 -82.79 32.77 22.14
CA SER A 616 -81.54 33.17 22.87
C SER A 616 -80.68 32.00 23.42
N ALA A 617 -79.34 31.95 23.47
CA ALA A 617 -78.20 32.77 23.05
C ALA A 617 -76.90 31.98 23.43
N THR A 618 -75.70 32.49 23.03
CA THR A 618 -74.37 32.36 23.71
C THR A 618 -73.71 30.97 23.79
N GLU A 619 -72.39 30.73 23.76
CA GLU A 619 -71.11 31.43 23.52
C GLU A 619 -70.00 30.33 23.66
N ASN A 620 -68.75 30.63 23.22
CA ASN A 620 -67.46 30.02 23.64
C ASN A 620 -66.99 28.64 23.07
N GLY A 621 -65.74 28.63 22.56
CA GLY A 621 -64.92 27.42 22.30
C GLY A 621 -64.24 26.89 23.58
N PRO A 622 -63.08 26.17 23.57
CA PRO A 622 -62.28 25.59 22.48
C PRO A 622 -61.78 24.12 22.74
N SER A 623 -60.83 23.67 21.91
CA SER A 623 -59.69 22.73 22.16
C SER A 623 -59.87 21.21 22.33
N LEU A 624 -59.20 20.49 21.40
CA LEU A 624 -58.20 19.41 21.56
C LEU A 624 -58.54 18.01 22.14
N LEU A 625 -57.82 17.04 21.53
CA LEU A 625 -57.44 15.66 21.92
C LEU A 625 -58.36 14.50 21.52
N SER A 626 -57.94 13.75 20.49
CA SER A 626 -57.28 12.44 20.65
C SER A 626 -56.48 12.08 19.40
#